data_AF-U3SBG9-F1
#
_entry.id   AF-U3SBG9-F1
#
_cell.length_a   1.000
_cell.length_b   1.000
_cell.length_c   1.000
_cell.angle_alpha   90.00
_cell.angle_beta   90.00
_cell.angle_gamma   90.00
#
_symmetry.space_group_name_H-M   'P 1'
#
loop_
_entity.id
_entity.type
_entity.pdbx_description
1 polymer ?
#
loop_
_entity_poly.entity_id
_entity_poly.type
_entity_poly.pdbx_seq_one_letter_code
_entity_poly.pdbx_strand_id
1 'polypeptide(L)'
;MSTTIEAEKALPRFVQLIAQDSDLQDRFNTVDDVNSLQILIQSVEPLLTGAALIPLEQATRPPKILVDSGHTSQNIPWRLLRCTGGPLVLQLICLKSNFAIWIESC
;
A
#
# COMPACT_ATOMS: atom_id res chain seq x y z
N MET A 1 12.62 4.69 -21.04
CA MET A 1 11.48 3.81 -20.75
C MET A 1 10.52 4.58 -19.86
N SER A 2 9.35 4.92 -20.39
CA SER A 2 8.40 5.88 -19.77
C SER A 2 7.34 5.16 -18.93
N THR A 3 7.76 4.20 -18.11
CA THR A 3 6.91 3.44 -17.18
C THR A 3 6.73 4.13 -15.81
N THR A 4 7.29 5.32 -15.61
CA THR A 4 7.54 5.86 -14.27
C THR A 4 6.47 6.80 -13.70
N ILE A 5 5.78 7.63 -14.48
CA ILE A 5 4.88 8.64 -13.89
C ILE A 5 3.46 8.10 -13.68
N GLU A 6 2.88 7.45 -14.69
CA GLU A 6 1.49 7.00 -14.60
C GLU A 6 1.34 5.79 -13.67
N ALA A 7 2.32 4.89 -13.67
CA ALA A 7 2.38 3.80 -12.72
C ALA A 7 2.48 4.36 -11.29
N GLU A 8 3.34 5.34 -11.03
CA GLU A 8 3.46 5.93 -9.69
C GLU A 8 2.16 6.55 -9.16
N LYS A 9 1.24 6.99 -10.03
CA LYS A 9 -0.09 7.48 -9.63
C LYS A 9 -1.04 6.36 -9.18
N ALA A 10 -0.76 5.11 -9.53
CA ALA A 10 -1.57 3.97 -9.11
C ALA A 10 -1.59 3.82 -7.59
N LEU A 11 -0.47 4.11 -6.90
CA LEU A 11 -0.41 4.05 -5.43
C LEU A 11 -1.31 5.11 -4.75
N PRO A 12 -1.20 6.42 -5.06
CA PRO A 12 -2.17 7.41 -4.58
C PRO A 12 -3.62 7.11 -4.96
N ARG A 13 -3.88 6.63 -6.19
CA ARG A 13 -5.23 6.26 -6.64
C ARG A 13 -5.80 5.11 -5.81
N PHE A 14 -5.00 4.08 -5.57
CA PHE A 14 -5.37 2.94 -4.75
C PHE A 14 -5.73 3.36 -3.31
N VAL A 15 -4.97 4.29 -2.71
CA VAL A 15 -5.31 4.87 -1.39
C VAL A 15 -6.68 5.56 -1.43
N GLN A 16 -6.96 6.34 -2.47
CA GLN A 16 -8.26 7.01 -2.62
C GLN A 16 -9.42 6.01 -2.74
N LEU A 17 -9.22 4.93 -3.50
CA LEU A 17 -10.22 3.86 -3.67
C LEU A 17 -10.50 3.16 -2.32
N ILE A 18 -9.45 2.77 -1.59
CA ILE A 18 -9.61 2.15 -0.26
C ILE A 18 -10.30 3.10 0.71
N ALA A 19 -9.90 4.37 0.74
CA ALA A 19 -10.43 5.34 1.69
C ALA A 19 -11.95 5.59 1.51
N GLN A 20 -12.48 5.36 0.31
CA GLN A 20 -13.90 5.52 -0.02
C GLN A 20 -14.74 4.25 0.17
N ASP A 21 -14.12 3.10 0.39
CA ASP A 21 -14.79 1.80 0.47
C ASP A 21 -14.56 1.14 1.84
N SER A 22 -15.58 1.15 2.69
CA SER A 22 -15.53 0.55 4.04
C SER A 22 -15.43 -0.96 4.00
N ASP A 23 -16.10 -1.62 3.04
CA ASP A 23 -16.11 -3.08 2.93
C ASP A 23 -14.72 -3.57 2.51
N LEU A 24 -14.06 -2.82 1.62
CA LEU A 24 -12.68 -3.08 1.23
C LEU A 24 -11.72 -2.91 2.41
N GLN A 25 -11.90 -1.87 3.24
CA GLN A 25 -11.10 -1.68 4.45
C GLN A 25 -11.28 -2.83 5.45
N ASP A 26 -12.51 -3.30 5.64
CA ASP A 26 -12.79 -4.46 6.51
C ASP A 26 -12.11 -5.71 5.98
N ARG A 27 -12.13 -5.94 4.66
CA ARG A 27 -11.38 -7.03 4.02
C ARG A 27 -9.89 -6.91 4.31
N PHE A 28 -9.28 -5.73 4.13
CA PHE A 28 -7.86 -5.52 4.45
C PHE A 28 -7.53 -5.80 5.94
N ASN A 29 -8.43 -5.48 6.86
CA ASN A 29 -8.27 -5.79 8.28
C ASN A 29 -8.34 -7.29 8.60
N THR A 30 -8.92 -8.11 7.72
CA THR A 30 -9.04 -9.57 7.91
C THR A 30 -7.91 -10.38 7.29
N VAL A 31 -7.16 -9.81 6.34
CA VAL A 31 -6.05 -10.46 5.61
C VAL A 31 -4.84 -10.67 6.53
N ASP A 32 -4.29 -11.88 6.53
CA ASP A 32 -3.10 -12.27 7.28
C ASP A 32 -2.06 -13.05 6.45
N ASP A 33 -2.30 -13.24 5.15
CA ASP A 33 -1.37 -13.92 4.23
C ASP A 33 -1.11 -13.12 2.94
N VAL A 34 0.05 -13.36 2.30
CA VAL A 34 0.50 -12.63 1.10
C VAL A 34 -0.37 -12.95 -0.12
N ASN A 35 -0.91 -14.17 -0.25
CA ASN A 35 -1.68 -14.55 -1.43
C ASN A 35 -3.03 -13.83 -1.44
N SER A 36 -3.74 -13.84 -0.30
CA SER A 36 -4.98 -13.08 -0.12
C SER A 36 -4.76 -11.58 -0.33
N LEU A 37 -3.63 -11.05 0.16
CA LEU A 37 -3.24 -9.66 -0.07
C LEU A 37 -3.07 -9.34 -1.55
N GLN A 38 -2.33 -10.15 -2.30
CA GLN A 38 -2.11 -9.93 -3.73
C GLN A 38 -3.41 -9.98 -4.52
N ILE A 39 -4.29 -10.95 -4.23
CA ILE A 39 -5.61 -11.05 -4.86
C ILE A 39 -6.43 -9.79 -4.57
N LEU A 40 -6.42 -9.32 -3.32
CA LEU A 40 -7.17 -8.14 -2.92
C LEU A 40 -6.65 -6.87 -3.61
N ILE A 41 -5.33 -6.66 -3.62
CA ILE A 41 -4.68 -5.53 -4.28
C ILE A 41 -5.02 -5.52 -5.78
N GLN A 42 -4.82 -6.66 -6.46
CA GLN A 42 -5.08 -6.77 -7.91
C GLN A 42 -6.56 -6.57 -8.26
N SER A 43 -7.49 -6.90 -7.36
CA SER A 43 -8.92 -6.65 -7.56
C SER A 43 -9.29 -5.15 -7.56
N VAL A 44 -8.45 -4.31 -6.93
CA VAL A 44 -8.67 -2.87 -6.80
C VAL A 44 -7.82 -2.08 -7.78
N GLU A 45 -6.53 -2.42 -7.87
CA GLU A 45 -5.55 -1.76 -8.73
C GLU A 45 -4.61 -2.80 -9.36
N PRO A 46 -4.90 -3.26 -10.59
CA PRO A 46 -4.10 -4.26 -11.28
C PRO A 46 -2.66 -3.81 -11.61
N LEU A 47 -2.40 -2.50 -11.61
CA LEU A 47 -1.06 -1.95 -11.85
C LEU A 47 -0.10 -2.14 -10.67
N LEU A 48 -0.62 -2.47 -9.48
CA LEU A 48 0.21 -2.75 -8.31
C LEU A 48 0.65 -4.22 -8.35
N THR A 49 1.93 -4.41 -8.64
CA THR A 49 2.52 -5.74 -8.88
C THR A 49 3.29 -6.27 -7.67
N GLY A 50 3.87 -5.39 -6.84
CA GLY A 50 4.65 -5.77 -5.67
C GLY A 50 3.86 -5.62 -4.37
N ALA A 51 3.85 -6.67 -3.55
CA ALA A 51 3.27 -6.62 -2.21
C ALA A 51 4.00 -7.56 -1.25
N ALA A 52 4.12 -7.16 0.01
CA ALA A 52 4.69 -7.98 1.08
C ALA A 52 4.02 -7.71 2.43
N LEU A 53 3.91 -8.77 3.24
CA LEU A 53 3.67 -8.63 4.68
C LEU A 53 4.95 -8.12 5.35
N ILE A 54 4.81 -7.13 6.23
CA ILE A 54 5.93 -6.58 7.00
C ILE A 54 5.62 -6.63 8.50
N PRO A 55 6.62 -6.86 9.36
CA PRO A 55 6.46 -6.69 10.81
C PRO A 55 6.05 -5.27 11.17
N LEU A 56 5.37 -5.11 12.31
CA LEU A 56 4.92 -3.80 12.78
C LEU A 56 6.10 -2.85 12.98
N GLU A 57 7.23 -3.34 13.46
CA GLU A 57 8.45 -2.56 13.67
C GLU A 57 8.99 -1.97 12.36
N GLN A 58 8.88 -2.74 11.26
CA GLN A 58 9.26 -2.27 9.93
C GLN A 58 8.24 -1.29 9.37
N ALA A 59 6.95 -1.50 9.63
CA ALA A 59 5.91 -0.56 9.26
C ALA A 59 6.15 0.76 9.98
N THR A 60 6.20 0.79 11.31
CA THR A 60 6.29 2.04 12.10
C THR A 60 7.67 2.70 12.09
N ARG A 61 8.64 2.14 11.36
CA ARG A 61 9.98 2.74 11.24
C ARG A 61 9.88 4.16 10.67
N PRO A 62 10.68 5.13 11.18
CA PRO A 62 10.74 6.46 10.61
C PRO A 62 11.14 6.41 9.13
N PRO A 63 10.36 7.01 8.21
CA PRO A 63 10.67 6.98 6.80
C PRO A 63 11.83 7.92 6.47
N LYS A 64 12.66 7.54 5.49
CA LYS A 64 13.70 8.44 4.97
C LYS A 64 13.10 9.63 4.21
N ILE A 65 12.04 9.37 3.44
CA ILE A 65 11.29 10.37 2.69
C ILE A 65 9.81 10.00 2.79
N LEU A 66 9.05 10.79 3.54
CA LEU A 66 7.60 10.71 3.58
C LEU A 66 7.03 11.57 2.45
N VAL A 67 6.26 10.95 1.56
CA VAL A 67 5.60 11.66 0.45
C VAL A 67 4.22 12.12 0.89
N ASP A 68 3.45 11.22 1.50
CA ASP A 68 2.11 11.50 2.00
C ASP A 68 1.72 10.50 3.11
N SER A 69 0.70 10.82 3.89
CA SER A 69 0.18 9.95 4.94
C SER A 69 -1.22 10.34 5.36
N GLY A 70 -1.98 9.37 5.84
CA GLY A 70 -3.29 9.62 6.39
C GLY A 70 -3.88 8.40 7.10
N HIS A 71 -5.17 8.48 7.34
CA HIS A 71 -5.96 7.39 7.88
C HIS A 71 -7.19 7.18 6.99
N THR A 72 -7.64 5.94 6.86
CA THR A 72 -8.94 5.65 6.24
C THR A 72 -10.09 5.91 7.23
N SER A 73 -11.34 5.76 6.78
CA SER A 73 -12.52 5.90 7.65
C SER A 73 -12.58 4.86 8.78
N GLN A 74 -12.08 3.64 8.54
CA GLN A 74 -11.86 2.60 9.56
C GLN A 74 -10.55 2.79 10.35
N ASN A 75 -9.98 3.99 10.31
CA ASN A 75 -8.76 4.37 11.02
C ASN A 75 -7.52 3.52 10.68
N ILE A 76 -7.45 2.94 9.48
CA ILE A 76 -6.25 2.23 8.99
C ILE A 76 -5.21 3.29 8.62
N PRO A 77 -4.06 3.36 9.33
CA PRO A 77 -3.00 4.29 8.98
C PRO A 77 -2.33 3.85 7.68
N TRP A 78 -2.12 4.80 6.79
CA TRP A 78 -1.40 4.60 5.55
C TRP A 78 -0.31 5.65 5.36
N ARG A 79 0.80 5.23 4.75
CA ARG A 79 1.95 6.11 4.47
C ARG A 79 2.52 5.80 3.11
N LEU A 80 2.70 6.84 2.31
CA LEU A 80 3.35 6.78 1.00
C LEU A 80 4.80 7.24 1.15
N LEU A 81 5.73 6.35 0.88
CA LEU A 81 7.15 6.53 1.15
C LEU A 81 7.97 6.45 -0.14
N ARG A 82 9.01 7.28 -0.25
CA ARG A 82 9.98 7.19 -1.34
C ARG A 82 11.27 6.57 -0.82
N CYS A 83 11.70 5.46 -1.40
CA CYS A 83 13.05 4.94 -1.15
C CYS A 83 14.07 5.82 -1.88
N THR A 84 15.20 6.16 -1.24
CA THR A 84 16.27 6.94 -1.89
C THR A 84 16.82 6.16 -3.08
N GLY A 85 16.57 6.64 -4.31
CA GLY A 85 16.93 5.94 -5.54
C GLY A 85 16.11 4.67 -5.83
N GLY A 86 15.01 4.44 -5.10
CA GLY A 86 14.14 3.28 -5.24
C GLY A 86 12.68 3.66 -5.56
N PRO A 87 11.78 2.66 -5.63
CA PRO A 87 10.39 2.90 -5.98
C PRO A 87 9.62 3.63 -4.88
N LEU A 88 8.45 4.11 -5.24
CA LEU A 88 7.42 4.54 -4.32
C LEU A 88 6.79 3.31 -3.64
N VAL A 89 6.61 3.38 -2.33
CA VAL A 89 6.07 2.28 -1.51
C VAL A 89 4.93 2.81 -0.67
N LEU A 90 3.78 2.15 -0.74
CA LEU A 90 2.66 2.37 0.17
C LEU A 90 2.75 1.38 1.33
N GLN A 91 2.68 1.89 2.55
CA GLN A 91 2.51 1.08 3.74
C GLN A 91 1.09 1.22 4.27
N LEU A 92 0.47 0.09 4.60
CA LEU A 92 -0.82 0.01 5.29
C LEU A 92 -0.61 -0.73 6.61
N ILE A 93 -1.10 -0.16 7.71
CA ILE A 93 -1.04 -0.77 9.05
C ILE A 93 -2.46 -1.24 9.38
N CYS A 94 -2.81 -2.45 8.99
CA CYS A 94 -4.13 -3.01 9.26
C CYS A 94 -4.15 -3.73 10.61
N LEU A 95 -5.34 -4.09 11.08
CA LEU A 95 -5.54 -4.65 12.41
C LEU A 95 -4.78 -5.98 12.63
N LYS A 96 -4.79 -6.87 11.64
CA LYS A 96 -4.12 -8.18 11.72
C LYS A 96 -2.70 -8.20 11.16
N SER A 97 -2.40 -7.37 10.17
CA SER A 97 -1.16 -7.45 9.40
C SER A 97 -0.82 -6.10 8.80
N ASN A 98 0.48 -5.89 8.55
CA ASN A 98 0.96 -4.68 7.91
C ASN A 98 1.47 -5.02 6.53
N PHE A 99 1.22 -4.14 5.58
CA PHE A 99 1.51 -4.36 4.18
C PHE A 99 2.48 -3.30 3.67
N ALA A 100 3.42 -3.72 2.83
CA ALA A 100 4.16 -2.84 1.92
C ALA A 100 3.73 -3.18 0.50
N ILE A 101 3.37 -2.17 -0.29
CA ILE A 101 2.87 -2.31 -1.65
C ILE A 101 3.66 -1.37 -2.55
N TRP A 102 4.12 -1.84 -3.70
CA TRP A 102 4.89 -1.05 -4.64
C TRP A 102 4.65 -1.54 -6.07
N ILE A 103 5.23 -0.82 -7.03
CA ILE A 103 5.23 -1.22 -8.43
C ILE A 103 6.62 -1.73 -8.76
N GLU A 104 6.70 -2.99 -9.19
CA GLU A 104 7.94 -3.55 -9.68
C GLU A 104 8.31 -2.88 -11.01
N SER A 105 9.56 -2.42 -11.13
CA SER A 105 10.07 -1.95 -12.41
C SER A 105 10.30 -3.17 -13.29
N CYS A 106 9.47 -3.35 -14.31
CA CYS A 106 9.72 -4.28 -15.41
C CYS A 106 10.86 -3.77 -16.32
#